data_AF-A0A7X7GQ63-F1
#
_entry.id   AF-A0A7X7GQ63-F1
#
_cell.length_a   1.000
_cell.length_b   1.000
_cell.length_c   1.000
_cell.angle_alpha   90.00
_cell.angle_beta   90.00
_cell.angle_gamma   90.00
#
_symmetry.space_group_name_H-M   'P 1'
#
loop_
_entity.id
_entity.type
_entity.pdbx_description
1 polymer ?
#
loop_
_entity_poly.entity_id
_entity_poly.type
_entity_poly.pdbx_seq_one_letter_code
_entity_poly.pdbx_strand_id
1 'polypeptide(L)'
;MFKRVVAGLMVVGMAGAVGCAADAQEEESFTTAALEQGLDCHTNNGIHPMKAALAVAMATEIGRLDPVNDLFVANDFVKLSDQARALCSSRGFESCPNTEAILGMQNALVNQEVDQSVFNATSFRHDLVASFDRQRNHERNLEMNDPSRVPGPHELWALGTSDYGACGIHYDFQASGERIDNIVERMEFFGGHNNPFIDYRSTSDTVSIDPTPTMNGGGSSGSNACTYGCMVYGTALRGKCCACNGRYGIFSLASWDRTMLYCAY
;
A
#
# COMPACT_ATOMS: atom_id res chain seq x y z
N MET A 1 -14.67 -52.08 63.93
CA MET A 1 -15.40 -51.64 62.72
C MET A 1 -15.52 -50.12 62.78
N PHE A 2 -14.51 -49.38 62.29
CA PHE A 2 -14.58 -47.93 62.14
C PHE A 2 -13.72 -47.45 60.96
N LYS A 3 -14.44 -46.74 60.08
CA LYS A 3 -14.18 -45.83 58.96
C LYS A 3 -12.75 -45.46 58.51
N ARG A 4 -12.70 -45.24 57.19
CA ARG A 4 -11.56 -45.05 56.27
C ARG A 4 -10.73 -43.78 56.52
N VAL A 5 -9.42 -44.02 56.44
CA VAL A 5 -8.25 -43.17 56.12
C VAL A 5 -8.55 -42.37 54.82
N VAL A 6 -8.11 -41.12 54.60
CA VAL A 6 -6.74 -40.72 54.25
C VAL A 6 -6.54 -39.20 54.50
N ALA A 7 -5.51 -38.89 55.32
CA ALA A 7 -4.84 -37.60 55.47
C ALA A 7 -4.03 -37.28 54.19
N GLY A 8 -3.92 -36.07 53.67
CA GLY A 8 -3.51 -34.85 54.37
C GLY A 8 -1.99 -34.73 54.30
N LEU A 9 -1.46 -34.01 53.30
CA LEU A 9 -0.07 -33.54 53.31
C LEU A 9 0.09 -32.12 52.72
N MET A 10 0.28 -31.21 53.66
CA MET A 10 1.01 -29.93 53.70
C MET A 10 1.24 -29.06 52.46
N VAL A 11 0.77 -27.82 52.66
CA VAL A 11 1.15 -26.53 52.08
C VAL A 11 2.53 -26.07 52.55
N VAL A 12 3.38 -25.64 51.61
CA VAL A 12 4.35 -24.51 51.67
C VAL A 12 4.60 -24.18 50.18
N GLY A 13 4.39 -23.00 49.59
CA GLY A 13 4.59 -21.63 50.03
C GLY A 13 5.48 -20.97 48.97
N MET A 14 4.90 -20.17 48.06
CA MET A 14 5.65 -19.21 47.25
C MET A 14 4.76 -18.00 46.95
N ALA A 15 5.19 -16.86 47.48
CA ALA A 15 4.69 -15.55 47.12
C ALA A 15 5.08 -15.24 45.67
N GLY A 16 4.12 -14.83 44.86
CA GLY A 16 4.31 -14.26 43.54
C GLY A 16 3.42 -13.04 43.41
N ALA A 17 4.03 -11.89 43.13
CA ALA A 17 3.40 -10.58 43.06
C ALA A 17 2.22 -10.55 42.09
N VAL A 18 1.09 -10.00 42.57
CA VAL A 18 0.00 -9.53 41.72
C VAL A 18 0.41 -8.12 41.27
N GLY A 19 1.04 -8.03 40.11
CA GLY A 19 1.36 -6.78 39.43
C GLY A 19 0.88 -6.91 37.99
N CYS A 20 -0.01 -5.99 37.59
CA CYS A 20 -0.72 -5.99 36.32
C CYS A 20 0.15 -6.47 35.15
N ALA A 21 -0.29 -7.57 34.52
CA ALA A 21 -0.09 -7.71 33.09
C ALA A 21 -0.80 -6.49 32.47
N ALA A 22 -0.04 -5.45 32.15
CA ALA A 22 -0.41 -4.61 31.04
C ALA A 22 -0.48 -5.56 29.86
N ASP A 23 -1.68 -5.74 29.31
CA ASP A 23 -1.85 -6.32 27.98
C ASP A 23 -0.93 -5.54 27.07
N ALA A 24 0.23 -6.13 26.76
CA ALA A 24 0.99 -5.77 25.59
C ALA A 24 0.06 -6.11 24.44
N GLN A 25 -0.68 -5.10 23.99
CA GLN A 25 -1.32 -5.07 22.71
C GLN A 25 -0.21 -5.42 21.72
N GLU A 26 -0.17 -6.70 21.33
CA GLU A 26 0.60 -7.13 20.17
C GLU A 26 0.16 -6.19 19.05
N GLU A 27 1.07 -5.30 18.66
CA GLU A 27 1.00 -4.68 17.35
C GLU A 27 0.86 -5.87 16.40
N GLU A 28 -0.33 -6.05 15.83
CA GLU A 28 -0.54 -6.96 14.72
C GLU A 28 0.35 -6.44 13.59
N SER A 29 1.61 -6.88 13.63
CA SER A 29 2.51 -6.82 12.52
C SER A 29 1.81 -7.57 11.40
N PHE A 30 1.37 -6.82 10.41
CA PHE A 30 1.05 -7.19 9.04
C PHE A 30 1.42 -8.65 8.70
N THR A 31 0.56 -9.61 9.06
CA THR A 31 0.83 -11.05 8.93
C THR A 31 -0.28 -11.75 8.15
N THR A 32 0.05 -12.03 6.89
CA THR A 32 -0.05 -13.35 6.24
C THR A 32 -1.39 -14.10 6.27
N ALA A 33 -2.35 -13.70 5.43
CA ALA A 33 -3.40 -14.61 4.92
C ALA A 33 -4.17 -14.00 3.72
N ALA A 34 -3.61 -13.92 2.51
CA ALA A 34 -4.42 -13.60 1.33
C ALA A 34 -3.82 -14.14 0.02
N LEU A 35 -3.84 -15.47 -0.14
CA LEU A 35 -3.35 -16.16 -1.32
C LEU A 35 -4.51 -17.00 -1.88
N GLU A 36 -5.27 -16.48 -2.86
CA GLU A 36 -5.88 -17.33 -3.91
C GLU A 36 -6.74 -16.61 -4.98
N GLN A 37 -7.12 -15.32 -4.88
CA GLN A 37 -8.10 -14.75 -5.83
C GLN A 37 -7.60 -13.55 -6.65
N GLY A 38 -6.45 -13.70 -7.30
CA GLY A 38 -6.01 -12.79 -8.38
C GLY A 38 -6.57 -13.14 -9.77
N LEU A 39 -7.53 -14.07 -9.85
CA LEU A 39 -7.91 -14.72 -11.11
C LEU A 39 -8.87 -13.93 -12.02
N ASP A 40 -9.49 -12.84 -11.56
CA ASP A 40 -10.44 -12.06 -12.37
C ASP A 40 -10.06 -10.57 -12.60
N CYS A 41 -8.96 -10.10 -12.03
CA CYS A 41 -8.55 -8.68 -12.15
C CYS A 41 -7.62 -8.44 -13.34
N HIS A 42 -7.94 -9.00 -14.50
CA HIS A 42 -7.25 -8.69 -15.74
C HIS A 42 -7.91 -7.48 -16.41
N THR A 43 -7.20 -6.34 -16.42
CA THR A 43 -7.06 -5.42 -17.59
C THR A 43 -6.27 -4.15 -17.22
N ASN A 44 -5.55 -3.59 -18.22
CA ASN A 44 -4.73 -2.36 -18.26
C ASN A 44 -3.23 -2.40 -17.92
N ASN A 45 -2.49 -3.44 -18.33
CA ASN A 45 -1.01 -3.45 -18.37
C ASN A 45 -0.33 -3.04 -17.04
N GLY A 46 -0.95 -3.40 -15.90
CA GLY A 46 -0.45 -3.06 -14.57
C GLY A 46 -0.57 -1.58 -14.17
N ILE A 47 -1.10 -0.68 -15.01
CA ILE A 47 -1.16 0.77 -14.73
C ILE A 47 -2.13 1.09 -13.58
N HIS A 48 -3.36 0.62 -13.69
CA HIS A 48 -4.40 0.79 -12.68
C HIS A 48 -4.01 0.26 -11.29
N PRO A 49 -3.54 -1.00 -11.16
CA PRO A 49 -3.09 -1.50 -9.86
C PRO A 49 -1.88 -0.73 -9.33
N MET A 50 -0.99 -0.25 -10.20
CA MET A 50 0.17 0.55 -9.80
C MET A 50 -0.23 1.93 -9.25
N LYS A 51 -1.27 2.56 -9.81
CA LYS A 51 -1.84 3.80 -9.27
C LYS A 51 -2.56 3.59 -7.94
N ALA A 52 -3.27 2.48 -7.78
CA ALA A 52 -3.88 2.13 -6.50
C ALA A 52 -2.82 1.92 -5.41
N ALA A 53 -1.75 1.19 -5.75
CA ALA A 53 -0.60 1.03 -4.87
C ALA A 53 0.05 2.39 -4.52
N LEU A 54 0.17 3.30 -5.49
CA LEU A 54 0.68 4.65 -5.26
C LEU A 54 -0.21 5.44 -4.28
N ALA A 55 -1.54 5.32 -4.39
CA ALA A 55 -2.47 5.98 -3.47
C ALA A 55 -2.26 5.48 -2.03
N VAL A 56 -2.14 4.16 -1.83
CA VAL A 56 -1.88 3.57 -0.51
C VAL A 56 -0.50 3.97 0.02
N ALA A 57 0.53 3.97 -0.83
CA ALA A 57 1.87 4.42 -0.44
C ALA A 57 1.87 5.88 0.03
N MET A 58 1.23 6.77 -0.73
CA MET A 58 1.09 8.19 -0.35
C MET A 58 0.29 8.34 0.95
N ALA A 59 -0.86 7.67 1.08
CA ALA A 59 -1.67 7.72 2.29
C ALA A 59 -0.93 7.20 3.53
N THR A 60 -0.10 6.16 3.37
CA THR A 60 0.67 5.57 4.47
C THR A 60 1.88 6.43 4.85
N GLU A 61 2.70 6.76 3.85
CA GLU A 61 4.01 7.36 4.06
C GLU A 61 3.96 8.88 4.21
N ILE A 62 3.17 9.57 3.38
CA ILE A 62 2.99 11.04 3.45
C ILE A 62 1.92 11.38 4.49
N GLY A 63 0.95 10.49 4.69
CA GLY A 63 -0.16 10.72 5.62
C GLY A 63 -1.26 11.60 5.05
N ARG A 64 -1.36 11.74 3.71
CA ARG A 64 -2.46 12.42 3.03
C ARG A 64 -2.52 12.02 1.57
N LEU A 65 -3.63 12.35 0.91
CA LEU A 65 -3.78 12.29 -0.53
C LEU A 65 -3.87 13.73 -1.05
N ASP A 66 -2.78 14.27 -1.57
CA ASP A 66 -2.74 15.59 -2.19
C ASP A 66 -1.80 15.62 -3.40
N PRO A 67 -2.17 14.97 -4.52
CA PRO A 67 -1.25 14.82 -5.64
C PRO A 67 -0.71 16.15 -6.18
N VAL A 68 -1.49 17.24 -6.16
CA VAL A 68 -1.07 18.55 -6.68
C VAL A 68 0.01 19.20 -5.82
N ASN A 69 -0.04 19.04 -4.50
CA ASN A 69 0.98 19.60 -3.59
C ASN A 69 2.13 18.61 -3.29
N ASP A 70 1.86 17.31 -3.34
CA ASP A 70 2.82 16.27 -2.98
C ASP A 70 3.65 15.77 -4.16
N LEU A 71 3.19 16.01 -5.39
CA LEU A 71 3.88 15.60 -6.61
C LEU A 71 4.12 16.78 -7.54
N PHE A 72 5.08 16.62 -8.45
CA PHE A 72 5.31 17.56 -9.55
C PHE A 72 5.82 16.82 -10.78
N VAL A 73 5.68 17.43 -11.95
CA VAL A 73 6.23 16.90 -13.21
C VAL A 73 7.56 17.57 -13.53
N ALA A 74 8.61 16.79 -13.74
CA ALA A 74 9.89 17.27 -14.25
C ALA A 74 10.53 16.26 -15.20
N ASN A 75 10.96 16.75 -16.37
CA ASN A 75 11.54 15.95 -17.45
C ASN A 75 10.63 14.79 -17.89
N ASP A 76 9.31 15.02 -17.96
CA ASP A 76 8.27 14.01 -18.24
C ASP A 76 8.11 12.90 -17.19
N PHE A 77 8.66 13.08 -15.98
CA PHE A 77 8.43 12.18 -14.85
C PHE A 77 7.63 12.88 -13.77
N VAL A 78 6.65 12.18 -13.19
CA VAL A 78 6.03 12.57 -11.92
C VAL A 78 6.99 12.23 -10.78
N LYS A 79 7.26 13.20 -9.91
CA LYS A 79 8.22 13.09 -8.81
C LYS A 79 7.62 13.63 -7.51
N LEU A 80 8.15 13.15 -6.40
CA LEU A 80 7.78 13.58 -5.04
C LEU A 80 8.31 14.98 -4.73
N SER A 81 7.45 15.88 -4.28
CA SER A 81 7.81 17.25 -3.87
C SER A 81 8.62 17.27 -2.56
N ASP A 82 9.33 18.37 -2.31
CA ASP A 82 10.06 18.56 -1.04
C ASP A 82 9.12 18.59 0.17
N GLN A 83 7.89 19.07 -0.03
CA GLN A 83 6.86 19.05 1.01
C GLN A 83 6.47 17.62 1.38
N ALA A 84 6.21 16.78 0.38
CA ALA A 84 5.89 15.38 0.61
C ALA A 84 7.06 14.62 1.27
N ARG A 85 8.32 14.89 0.87
CA ARG A 85 9.51 14.33 1.54
C ARG A 85 9.58 14.71 3.02
N ALA A 86 9.25 15.96 3.35
CA ALA A 86 9.26 16.44 4.73
C ALA A 86 8.17 15.77 5.58
N LEU A 87 6.94 15.64 5.04
CA LEU A 87 5.83 14.93 5.70
C LEU A 87 6.16 13.44 5.90
N CYS A 88 6.82 12.83 4.92
CA CYS A 88 7.30 11.47 5.05
C CYS A 88 8.28 11.28 6.20
N SER A 89 9.26 12.18 6.26
CA SER A 89 10.30 12.15 7.27
C SER A 89 9.73 12.38 8.67
N SER A 90 8.71 13.24 8.81
CA SER A 90 8.04 13.45 10.10
C SER A 90 7.26 12.23 10.58
N ARG A 91 6.92 11.30 9.69
CA ARG A 91 6.26 10.03 9.99
C ARG A 91 7.23 8.85 10.17
N GLY A 92 8.54 9.11 10.11
CA GLY A 92 9.58 8.12 10.37
C GLY A 92 10.04 7.34 9.13
N PHE A 93 9.63 7.74 7.93
CA PHE A 93 10.08 7.11 6.69
C PHE A 93 11.28 7.86 6.10
N GLU A 94 12.31 7.12 5.67
CA GLU A 94 13.42 7.69 4.90
C GLU A 94 12.98 7.87 3.44
N SER A 95 12.69 9.11 3.04
CA SER A 95 12.40 9.51 1.65
C SER A 95 11.14 8.91 0.99
N CYS A 96 10.12 8.45 1.74
CA CYS A 96 8.91 7.81 1.17
C CYS A 96 9.22 6.64 0.24
N PRO A 97 9.79 5.56 0.77
CA PRO A 97 10.47 4.61 -0.07
C PRO A 97 9.51 3.79 -0.94
N ASN A 98 8.27 3.49 -0.51
CA ASN A 98 7.26 2.88 -1.39
C ASN A 98 6.80 3.85 -2.48
N THR A 99 6.49 5.09 -2.10
CA THR A 99 6.01 6.10 -3.05
C THR A 99 7.06 6.38 -4.12
N GLU A 100 8.33 6.52 -3.73
CA GLU A 100 9.44 6.72 -4.65
C GLU A 100 9.70 5.49 -5.53
N ALA A 101 9.63 4.27 -4.97
CA ALA A 101 9.79 3.05 -5.74
C ALA A 101 8.71 2.94 -6.84
N ILE A 102 7.44 3.21 -6.49
CA ILE A 102 6.33 3.18 -7.45
C ILE A 102 6.47 4.28 -8.50
N LEU A 103 6.86 5.51 -8.11
CA LEU A 103 7.17 6.55 -9.09
C LEU A 103 8.38 6.18 -9.96
N GLY A 104 9.34 5.41 -9.43
CA GLY A 104 10.50 4.86 -10.13
C GLY A 104 10.13 3.92 -11.28
N MET A 105 8.93 3.32 -11.24
CA MET A 105 8.39 2.45 -12.30
C MET A 105 8.20 3.17 -13.65
N GLN A 106 8.31 4.50 -13.68
CA GLN A 106 8.32 5.29 -14.93
C GLN A 106 9.63 5.12 -15.74
N ASN A 107 10.68 4.52 -15.16
CA ASN A 107 11.98 4.36 -15.79
C ASN A 107 11.93 3.33 -16.93
N ALA A 108 12.44 3.70 -18.10
CA ALA A 108 12.47 2.81 -19.26
C ALA A 108 13.30 1.54 -19.06
N LEU A 109 14.24 1.51 -18.09
CA LEU A 109 14.99 0.30 -17.71
C LEU A 109 14.07 -0.83 -17.22
N VAL A 110 12.92 -0.50 -16.62
CA VAL A 110 11.92 -1.50 -16.21
C VAL A 110 11.53 -2.40 -17.38
N ASN A 111 11.35 -1.82 -18.58
CA ASN A 111 10.93 -2.56 -19.78
C ASN A 111 12.01 -3.55 -20.29
N GLN A 112 13.22 -3.52 -19.73
CA GLN A 112 14.30 -4.46 -20.03
C GLN A 112 14.25 -5.70 -19.13
N GLU A 113 13.67 -5.57 -17.94
CA GLU A 113 13.64 -6.62 -16.89
C GLU A 113 12.23 -7.18 -16.65
N VAL A 114 11.19 -6.40 -16.99
CA VAL A 114 9.79 -6.78 -16.87
C VAL A 114 9.16 -6.85 -18.26
N ASP A 115 8.42 -7.92 -18.53
CA ASP A 115 7.71 -8.10 -19.79
C ASP A 115 6.70 -6.95 -20.02
N GLN A 116 6.78 -6.30 -21.19
CA GLN A 116 5.94 -5.16 -21.51
C GLN A 116 4.44 -5.50 -21.63
N SER A 117 4.10 -6.78 -21.79
CA SER A 117 2.72 -7.28 -21.70
C SER A 117 2.20 -7.32 -20.26
N VAL A 118 3.09 -7.40 -19.26
CA VAL A 118 2.77 -7.28 -17.83
C VAL A 118 2.66 -5.82 -17.45
N PHE A 119 3.72 -5.05 -17.74
CA PHE A 119 3.84 -3.66 -17.35
C PHE A 119 4.72 -2.89 -18.32
N ASN A 120 4.23 -1.74 -18.79
CA ASN A 120 4.99 -0.85 -19.67
C ASN A 120 5.28 0.47 -18.97
N ALA A 121 6.54 0.70 -18.60
CA ALA A 121 7.00 1.91 -17.91
C ALA A 121 6.79 3.19 -18.71
N THR A 122 6.86 3.12 -20.05
CA THR A 122 6.62 4.29 -20.91
C THR A 122 5.14 4.66 -20.91
N SER A 123 4.25 3.68 -21.05
CA SER A 123 2.80 3.90 -20.92
C SER A 123 2.43 4.42 -19.54
N PHE A 124 3.01 3.84 -18.48
CA PHE A 124 2.79 4.28 -17.10
C PHE A 124 3.23 5.73 -16.88
N ARG A 125 4.41 6.11 -17.38
CA ARG A 125 4.90 7.50 -17.32
C ARG A 125 3.97 8.48 -18.01
N HIS A 126 3.59 8.21 -19.27
CA HIS A 126 2.67 9.08 -20.01
C HIS A 126 1.32 9.23 -19.30
N ASP A 127 0.79 8.13 -18.78
CA ASP A 127 -0.48 8.13 -18.07
C ASP A 127 -0.40 8.86 -16.71
N LEU A 128 0.69 8.72 -15.94
CA LEU A 128 0.89 9.49 -14.71
C LEU A 128 0.96 11.00 -14.96
N VAL A 129 1.71 11.44 -15.98
CA VAL A 129 1.77 12.86 -16.37
C VAL A 129 0.39 13.37 -16.77
N ALA A 130 -0.33 12.63 -17.62
CA ALA A 130 -1.69 12.98 -18.01
C ALA A 130 -2.64 13.04 -16.80
N SER A 131 -2.46 12.14 -15.82
CA SER A 131 -3.27 12.10 -14.61
C SER A 131 -2.98 13.26 -13.67
N PHE A 132 -1.72 13.68 -13.57
CA PHE A 132 -1.33 14.88 -12.83
C PHE A 132 -1.99 16.13 -13.43
N ASP A 133 -1.96 16.26 -14.76
CA ASP A 133 -2.63 17.35 -15.45
C ASP A 133 -4.15 17.32 -15.28
N ARG A 134 -4.78 16.12 -15.31
CA ARG A 134 -6.21 15.97 -15.01
C ARG A 134 -6.55 16.41 -13.59
N GLN A 135 -5.81 15.94 -12.59
CA GLN A 135 -6.02 16.32 -11.19
C GLN A 135 -5.90 17.83 -10.98
N ARG A 136 -4.83 18.44 -11.50
CA ARG A 136 -4.61 19.89 -11.39
C ARG A 136 -5.75 20.69 -12.06
N ASN A 137 -6.20 20.25 -13.23
CA ASN A 137 -7.30 20.92 -13.93
C ASN A 137 -8.64 20.72 -13.20
N HIS A 138 -8.86 19.55 -12.58
CA HIS A 138 -10.04 19.23 -11.79
C HIS A 138 -10.13 20.12 -10.54
N GLU A 139 -9.06 20.19 -9.75
CA GLU A 139 -9.03 21.04 -8.56
C GLU A 139 -9.23 22.52 -8.91
N ARG A 140 -8.57 23.02 -9.96
CA ARG A 140 -8.79 24.39 -10.45
C ARG A 140 -10.25 24.62 -10.88
N ASN A 141 -10.89 23.63 -11.49
CA ASN A 141 -12.29 23.72 -11.88
C ASN A 141 -13.21 23.80 -10.64
N LEU A 142 -12.95 22.99 -9.62
CA LEU A 142 -13.65 23.06 -8.34
C LEU A 142 -13.47 24.43 -7.69
N GLU A 143 -12.25 24.96 -7.61
CA GLU A 143 -11.98 26.28 -7.04
C GLU A 143 -12.77 27.41 -7.72
N MET A 144 -13.01 27.32 -9.03
CA MET A 144 -13.74 28.35 -9.78
C MET A 144 -15.26 28.17 -9.75
N ASN A 145 -15.75 26.92 -9.80
CA ASN A 145 -17.15 26.62 -10.09
C ASN A 145 -17.89 25.93 -8.93
N ASP A 146 -17.18 25.20 -8.07
CA ASP A 146 -17.74 24.60 -6.86
C ASP A 146 -16.73 24.59 -5.70
N PRO A 147 -16.41 25.77 -5.12
CA PRO A 147 -15.45 25.88 -4.03
C PRO A 147 -15.88 25.07 -2.80
N SER A 148 -17.15 24.66 -2.74
CA SER A 148 -17.69 23.85 -1.65
C SER A 148 -17.15 22.40 -1.64
N ARG A 149 -16.68 21.93 -2.80
CA ARG A 149 -16.14 20.58 -3.02
C ARG A 149 -14.62 20.50 -3.04
N VAL A 150 -13.93 21.63 -2.98
CA VAL A 150 -12.45 21.62 -2.87
C VAL A 150 -12.07 20.88 -1.58
N PRO A 151 -11.25 19.81 -1.66
CA PRO A 151 -10.79 19.08 -0.49
C PRO A 151 -9.99 20.00 0.44
N GLY A 152 -10.25 19.89 1.75
CA GLY A 152 -9.48 20.61 2.74
C GLY A 152 -8.16 19.91 3.11
N PRO A 153 -7.30 20.58 3.89
CA PRO A 153 -6.18 19.94 4.55
C PRO A 153 -6.66 18.77 5.41
N HIS A 154 -5.98 17.64 5.32
CA HIS A 154 -6.32 16.42 6.04
C HIS A 154 -5.09 15.58 6.36
N GLU A 155 -5.25 14.68 7.31
CA GLU A 155 -4.29 13.65 7.69
C GLU A 155 -4.95 12.28 7.66
N LEU A 156 -4.18 11.29 7.21
CA LEU A 156 -4.53 9.88 7.13
C LEU A 156 -3.63 9.06 8.05
N TRP A 157 -4.25 8.16 8.81
CA TRP A 157 -3.58 7.24 9.72
C TRP A 157 -4.02 5.82 9.41
N ALA A 158 -3.08 4.93 9.10
CA ALA A 158 -3.42 3.56 8.77
C ALA A 158 -4.11 2.87 9.97
N LEU A 159 -5.32 2.35 9.74
CA LEU A 159 -6.07 1.56 10.73
C LEU A 159 -5.79 0.06 10.62
N GLY A 160 -5.16 -0.37 9.52
CA GLY A 160 -4.87 -1.75 9.22
C GLY A 160 -5.39 -2.15 7.85
N THR A 161 -5.45 -3.45 7.63
CA THR A 161 -6.00 -4.04 6.40
C THR A 161 -7.17 -4.92 6.74
N SER A 162 -8.24 -4.85 5.97
CA SER A 162 -9.36 -5.78 6.06
C SER A 162 -9.37 -6.76 4.89
N ASP A 163 -10.02 -7.91 5.12
CA ASP A 163 -10.08 -8.99 4.15
C ASP A 163 -10.83 -8.57 2.88
N TYR A 164 -10.13 -8.71 1.75
CA TYR A 164 -10.61 -8.74 0.38
C TYR A 164 -11.58 -7.61 -0.05
N GLY A 165 -11.01 -6.54 -0.59
CA GLY A 165 -11.70 -5.58 -1.45
C GLY A 165 -11.84 -6.08 -2.90
N ALA A 166 -12.26 -5.20 -3.81
CA ALA A 166 -12.67 -5.55 -5.18
C ALA A 166 -11.65 -6.40 -5.97
N CYS A 167 -10.35 -6.17 -5.76
CA CYS A 167 -9.27 -6.85 -6.47
C CYS A 167 -8.00 -7.14 -5.62
N GLY A 168 -8.07 -7.00 -4.29
CA GLY A 168 -6.89 -7.12 -3.43
C GLY A 168 -7.13 -6.81 -1.96
N ILE A 169 -6.05 -6.48 -1.24
CA ILE A 169 -6.11 -6.14 0.20
C ILE A 169 -6.78 -4.77 0.33
N HIS A 170 -7.80 -4.65 1.18
CA HIS A 170 -8.41 -3.37 1.51
C HIS A 170 -7.55 -2.66 2.56
N TYR A 171 -7.16 -1.42 2.30
CA TYR A 171 -6.43 -0.58 3.24
C TYR A 171 -7.36 0.48 3.79
N ASP A 172 -7.52 0.48 5.11
CA ASP A 172 -8.35 1.44 5.82
C ASP A 172 -7.47 2.50 6.49
N PHE A 173 -7.86 3.75 6.33
CA PHE A 173 -7.21 4.91 6.94
C PHE A 173 -8.23 5.69 7.75
N GLN A 174 -7.88 6.02 9.00
CA GLN A 174 -8.58 7.05 9.74
C GLN A 174 -8.22 8.40 9.15
N ALA A 175 -9.23 9.21 8.85
CA ALA A 175 -9.08 10.54 8.30
C ALA A 175 -9.45 11.60 9.34
N SER A 176 -8.68 12.68 9.37
CA SER A 176 -8.96 13.86 10.19
C SER A 176 -8.62 15.14 9.44
N GLY A 177 -9.32 16.24 9.72
CA GLY A 177 -9.13 17.51 9.03
C GLY A 177 -10.44 18.10 8.51
N GLU A 178 -10.33 18.91 7.45
CA GLU A 178 -11.46 19.64 6.88
C GLU A 178 -12.00 18.96 5.62
N ARG A 179 -13.33 18.82 5.54
CA ARG A 179 -14.04 18.35 4.34
C ARG A 179 -13.53 16.98 3.86
N ILE A 180 -13.41 16.05 4.79
CA ILE A 180 -12.90 14.69 4.55
C ILE A 180 -13.65 13.98 3.42
N ASP A 181 -14.98 14.13 3.38
CA ASP A 181 -15.82 13.57 2.31
C ASP A 181 -15.41 14.02 0.90
N ASN A 182 -14.73 15.18 0.77
CA ASN A 182 -14.26 15.70 -0.51
C ASN A 182 -12.91 15.12 -0.94
N ILE A 183 -12.20 14.33 -0.11
CA ILE A 183 -10.92 13.71 -0.51
C ILE A 183 -11.09 12.84 -1.77
N VAL A 184 -12.30 12.33 -2.04
CA VAL A 184 -12.66 11.65 -3.29
C VAL A 184 -12.26 12.43 -4.55
N GLU A 185 -12.32 13.77 -4.51
CA GLU A 185 -11.95 14.62 -5.64
C GLU A 185 -10.45 14.58 -5.96
N ARG A 186 -9.62 14.10 -5.02
CA ARG A 186 -8.18 13.90 -5.21
C ARG A 186 -7.82 12.53 -5.79
N MET A 187 -8.83 11.69 -5.99
CA MET A 187 -8.65 10.36 -6.55
C MET A 187 -8.55 10.36 -8.08
N GLU A 188 -8.85 11.47 -8.76
CA GLU A 188 -8.77 11.61 -10.23
C GLU A 188 -7.35 11.32 -10.75
N PHE A 189 -6.31 11.70 -10.00
CA PHE A 189 -4.92 11.33 -10.29
C PHE A 189 -4.72 9.82 -10.36
N PHE A 190 -5.33 9.07 -9.44
CA PHE A 190 -5.21 7.62 -9.37
C PHE A 190 -6.19 6.89 -10.30
N GLY A 191 -7.00 7.63 -11.06
CA GLY A 191 -7.99 7.12 -12.01
C GLY A 191 -9.43 7.17 -11.51
N GLY A 192 -9.66 7.60 -10.25
CA GLY A 192 -10.98 7.79 -9.67
C GLY A 192 -11.88 6.56 -9.86
N HIS A 193 -13.15 6.79 -10.23
CA HIS A 193 -14.12 5.73 -10.53
C HIS A 193 -13.77 4.86 -11.76
N ASN A 194 -12.79 5.27 -12.57
CA ASN A 194 -12.35 4.50 -13.73
C ASN A 194 -11.23 3.51 -13.38
N ASN A 195 -10.67 3.57 -12.17
CA ASN A 195 -9.71 2.59 -11.69
C ASN A 195 -10.44 1.50 -10.88
N PRO A 196 -10.63 0.27 -11.43
CA PRO A 196 -11.32 -0.80 -10.71
C PRO A 196 -10.53 -1.35 -9.51
N PHE A 197 -9.29 -0.91 -9.32
CA PHE A 197 -8.46 -1.22 -8.15
C PHE A 197 -8.55 -0.12 -7.08
N ILE A 198 -9.57 0.73 -7.13
CA ILE A 198 -9.83 1.75 -6.13
C ILE A 198 -11.33 1.71 -5.82
N ASP A 199 -11.74 0.91 -4.83
CA ASP A 199 -13.03 1.14 -4.15
C ASP A 199 -12.81 2.22 -3.09
N TYR A 200 -12.94 3.48 -3.52
CA TYR A 200 -12.81 4.61 -2.61
C TYR A 200 -14.11 4.79 -1.82
N ARG A 201 -14.02 4.62 -0.52
CA ARG A 201 -15.08 5.01 0.42
C ARG A 201 -14.52 6.07 1.36
N SER A 202 -15.10 7.27 1.30
CA SER A 202 -14.95 8.24 2.38
C SER A 202 -16.24 8.24 3.18
N THR A 203 -16.14 7.92 4.46
CA THR A 203 -17.09 8.47 5.44
C THR A 203 -16.50 9.77 6.00
N SER A 204 -17.17 10.36 6.98
CA SER A 204 -16.68 11.54 7.70
C SER A 204 -15.32 11.34 8.38
N ASP A 205 -14.86 10.10 8.54
CA ASP A 205 -13.73 9.71 9.38
C ASP A 205 -12.88 8.54 8.87
N THR A 206 -13.28 7.84 7.80
CA THR A 206 -12.45 6.79 7.17
C THR A 206 -12.31 6.97 5.67
N VAL A 207 -11.13 6.62 5.16
CA VAL A 207 -10.80 6.51 3.75
C VAL A 207 -10.31 5.10 3.47
N SER A 208 -10.91 4.41 2.50
CA SER A 208 -10.49 3.06 2.12
C SER A 208 -9.99 2.98 0.67
N ILE A 209 -9.00 2.11 0.41
CA ILE A 209 -8.36 1.93 -0.91
C ILE A 209 -8.06 0.44 -1.16
N ASP A 210 -8.29 -0.04 -2.39
CA ASP A 210 -8.19 -1.46 -2.83
C ASP A 210 -6.98 -1.80 -3.75
N PRO A 211 -5.71 -1.62 -3.34
CA PRO A 211 -4.57 -2.01 -4.16
C PRO A 211 -4.40 -3.53 -4.29
N THR A 212 -3.53 -3.92 -5.23
CA THR A 212 -3.13 -5.33 -5.39
C THR A 212 -2.21 -5.79 -4.26
N PRO A 213 -2.33 -7.07 -3.83
CA PRO A 213 -1.64 -7.60 -2.64
C PRO A 213 -0.10 -7.61 -2.75
N THR A 214 0.46 -7.64 -3.97
CA THR A 214 1.90 -7.91 -4.17
C THR A 214 2.79 -6.68 -4.01
N MET A 215 2.22 -5.47 -4.02
CA MET A 215 3.00 -4.23 -4.10
C MET A 215 3.26 -3.53 -2.77
N ASN A 216 2.40 -3.76 -1.79
CA ASN A 216 2.43 -3.07 -0.50
C ASN A 216 2.85 -4.00 0.65
N GLY A 217 3.78 -4.93 0.38
CA GLY A 217 4.48 -5.72 1.41
C GLY A 217 3.79 -7.01 1.91
N GLY A 218 2.71 -7.48 1.27
CA GLY A 218 1.94 -8.65 1.71
C GLY A 218 2.43 -9.99 1.15
N GLY A 219 3.63 -10.42 1.51
CA GLY A 219 4.18 -11.72 1.07
C GLY A 219 4.23 -12.74 2.22
N SER A 220 3.36 -13.75 2.22
CA SER A 220 3.52 -14.90 3.15
C SER A 220 4.52 -15.92 2.59
N SER A 221 5.53 -16.23 3.38
CA SER A 221 6.43 -17.37 3.19
C SER A 221 5.78 -18.66 3.70
N GLY A 222 4.98 -19.33 2.85
CA GLY A 222 4.38 -20.63 3.13
C GLY A 222 4.92 -21.73 2.21
N SER A 223 5.52 -22.76 2.81
CA SER A 223 6.03 -24.03 2.26
C SER A 223 5.83 -24.36 0.77
N ASN A 224 6.94 -24.50 0.05
CA ASN A 224 7.13 -25.15 -1.26
C ASN A 224 6.45 -24.55 -2.52
N ALA A 225 5.66 -23.49 -2.42
CA ALA A 225 5.13 -22.77 -3.59
C ALA A 225 5.90 -21.45 -3.82
N CYS A 226 6.14 -21.10 -5.08
CA CYS A 226 6.75 -19.82 -5.45
C CYS A 226 5.78 -18.66 -5.16
N THR A 227 6.30 -17.55 -4.62
CA THR A 227 5.49 -16.37 -4.33
C THR A 227 5.03 -15.73 -5.63
N TYR A 228 3.72 -15.56 -5.82
CA TYR A 228 3.21 -14.90 -7.02
C TYR A 228 3.46 -13.38 -6.94
N GLY A 229 4.08 -12.82 -7.97
CA GLY A 229 4.40 -11.40 -8.05
C GLY A 229 5.44 -11.15 -9.12
N CYS A 230 5.12 -10.28 -10.09
CA CYS A 230 6.08 -9.84 -11.10
C CYS A 230 7.08 -8.84 -10.51
N MET A 231 6.62 -8.03 -9.56
CA MET A 231 7.39 -7.01 -8.85
C MET A 231 6.88 -6.93 -7.41
N VAL A 232 7.80 -6.75 -6.46
CA VAL A 232 7.49 -6.62 -5.04
C VAL A 232 8.38 -5.55 -4.42
N TYR A 233 7.81 -4.77 -3.51
CA TYR A 233 8.57 -3.82 -2.71
C TYR A 233 9.20 -4.51 -1.50
N GLY A 234 10.39 -4.05 -1.12
CA GLY A 234 11.20 -4.58 -0.04
C GLY A 234 12.14 -5.69 -0.50
N THR A 235 13.21 -5.92 0.28
CA THR A 235 14.28 -6.87 -0.09
C THR A 235 14.11 -8.24 0.57
N ALA A 236 13.07 -8.44 1.39
CA ALA A 236 12.87 -9.65 2.18
C ALA A 236 12.69 -10.92 1.33
N LEU A 237 12.12 -10.77 0.12
CA LEU A 237 11.88 -11.88 -0.80
C LEU A 237 13.06 -12.14 -1.74
N ARG A 238 14.19 -11.43 -1.60
CA ARG A 238 15.34 -11.60 -2.49
C ARG A 238 15.87 -13.03 -2.44
N GLY A 239 16.10 -13.62 -3.61
CA GLY A 239 16.58 -15.00 -3.72
C GLY A 239 15.51 -16.05 -3.47
N LYS A 240 14.26 -15.66 -3.17
CA LYS A 240 13.12 -16.58 -3.03
C LYS A 240 12.48 -16.86 -4.39
N CYS A 241 11.83 -18.02 -4.51
CA CYS A 241 11.12 -18.37 -5.74
C CYS A 241 9.95 -17.42 -5.98
N CYS A 242 9.78 -17.01 -7.23
CA CYS A 242 8.68 -16.17 -7.68
C CYS A 242 7.94 -16.81 -8.86
N ALA A 243 6.67 -16.44 -9.03
CA ALA A 243 5.86 -16.78 -10.19
C ALA A 243 5.20 -15.51 -10.76
N CYS A 244 5.27 -15.31 -12.07
CA CYS A 244 4.70 -14.17 -12.78
C CYS A 244 4.20 -14.61 -14.15
N ASN A 245 2.92 -14.38 -14.48
CA ASN A 245 2.32 -14.75 -15.77
C ASN A 245 2.64 -16.19 -16.21
N GLY A 246 2.57 -17.14 -15.28
CA GLY A 246 2.83 -18.56 -15.54
C GLY A 246 4.31 -18.92 -15.74
N ARG A 247 5.24 -17.97 -15.59
CA ARG A 247 6.69 -18.22 -15.54
C ARG A 247 7.17 -18.27 -14.10
N TYR A 248 8.19 -19.08 -13.85
CA TYR A 248 8.83 -19.25 -12.54
C TYR A 248 10.25 -18.71 -12.59
N GLY A 249 10.69 -18.10 -11.50
CA GLY A 249 11.99 -17.47 -11.42
C GLY A 249 12.45 -17.24 -9.98
N ILE A 250 13.41 -16.34 -9.82
CA ILE A 250 13.91 -15.90 -8.52
C ILE A 250 13.77 -14.38 -8.41
N PHE A 251 13.27 -13.92 -7.27
CA PHE A 251 13.23 -12.49 -7.00
C PHE A 251 14.64 -11.90 -6.95
N SER A 252 14.91 -10.97 -7.86
CA SER A 252 16.19 -10.30 -8.04
C SER A 252 16.03 -8.80 -7.85
N LEU A 253 17.11 -8.14 -7.41
CA LEU A 253 17.11 -6.69 -7.21
C LEU A 253 16.97 -5.98 -8.55
N ALA A 254 16.02 -5.05 -8.65
CA ALA A 254 15.80 -4.23 -9.82
C ALA A 254 17.00 -3.30 -10.07
N SER A 255 17.36 -3.08 -11.34
CA SER A 255 18.43 -2.13 -11.68
C SER A 255 18.04 -0.66 -11.50
N TRP A 256 16.74 -0.36 -11.51
CA TRP A 256 16.22 1.01 -11.43
C TRP A 256 15.87 1.48 -10.01
N ASP A 257 15.74 0.56 -9.04
CA ASP A 257 15.37 0.88 -7.67
C ASP A 257 16.00 -0.11 -6.66
N ARG A 258 16.54 0.41 -5.55
CA ARG A 258 17.29 -0.39 -4.56
C ARG A 258 16.41 -1.14 -3.56
N THR A 259 15.13 -0.85 -3.56
CA THR A 259 14.14 -1.43 -2.65
C THR A 259 13.16 -2.34 -3.36
N MET A 260 13.19 -2.37 -4.69
CA MET A 260 12.29 -3.19 -5.51
C MET A 260 12.96 -4.48 -5.99
N LEU A 261 12.20 -5.57 -5.93
CA LEU A 261 12.54 -6.83 -6.55
C LEU A 261 11.63 -7.10 -7.74
N TYR A 262 12.15 -7.79 -8.75
CA TYR A 262 11.37 -8.32 -9.86
C TYR A 262 11.57 -9.82 -10.00
N CYS A 263 10.61 -10.50 -10.62
CA CYS A 263 10.70 -11.94 -10.87
C CYS A 263 11.58 -12.22 -12.09
N ALA A 264 12.84 -12.62 -11.85
CA ALA A 264 13.79 -12.95 -12.90
C ALA A 264 13.68 -14.44 -13.28
N TYR A 265 13.28 -14.71 -14.52
CA TYR A 265 13.14 -16.06 -15.10
C TYR A 265 14.35 -16.45 -15.95
#